data_AF-D4TZC6-F1
#
_entry.id   AF-D4TZC6-F1
#
_cell.length_a   1.000
_cell.length_b   1.000
_cell.length_c   1.000
_cell.angle_alpha   90.00
_cell.angle_beta   90.00
_cell.angle_gamma   90.00
#
_symmetry.space_group_name_H-M   'P 1'
#
loop_
_entity.id
_entity.type
_entity.pdbx_description
1 polymer ?
#
loop_
_entity_poly.entity_id
_entity_poly.type
_entity_poly.pdbx_seq_one_letter_code
_entity_poly.pdbx_strand_id
1 'polypeptide(L)'
;MTDNYSDQTRALLNLLNKLPAKPQITFRGYVDRAVDRVRVVGSPTLTATTHSLEIATNNLARPEVAIVVGANGRDLTPILQGAPNFNLQEVTYLPNSYFLQHVAHEYNGVTIQVYEEIVLNSQSAGFTITHPLHTWDPVLAVLDPALRAARERPLPMPEGSSDRFLEPIH
;
A
#
# COMPACT_ATOMS: atom_id res chain seq x y z
N MET A 1 31.36 1.42 6.68
CA MET A 1 30.20 0.73 6.07
C MET A 1 28.90 1.52 6.20
N THR A 2 28.76 2.42 7.18
CA THR A 2 27.58 3.28 7.39
C THR A 2 27.38 4.37 6.34
N ASP A 3 28.47 4.93 5.78
CA ASP A 3 28.38 6.03 4.82
C ASP A 3 27.68 5.62 3.51
N ASN A 4 27.92 4.39 3.04
CA ASN A 4 27.31 3.85 1.83
C ASN A 4 25.78 3.65 1.97
N TYR A 5 25.31 3.18 3.12
CA TYR A 5 23.86 3.01 3.38
C TYR A 5 23.13 4.34 3.50
N SER A 6 23.77 5.33 4.14
CA SER A 6 23.25 6.70 4.25
C SER A 6 23.10 7.34 2.86
N ASP A 7 24.12 7.19 2.02
CA ASP A 7 24.12 7.74 0.65
C ASP A 7 23.10 7.04 -0.25
N GLN A 8 22.96 5.71 -0.15
CA GLN A 8 21.93 4.95 -0.87
C GLN A 8 20.50 5.34 -0.45
N THR A 9 20.27 5.49 0.86
CA THR A 9 18.98 5.93 1.39
C THR A 9 18.64 7.33 0.88
N ARG A 10 19.61 8.25 0.91
CA ARG A 10 19.45 9.60 0.37
C ARG A 10 19.18 9.59 -1.13
N ALA A 11 19.87 8.75 -1.89
CA ALA A 11 19.66 8.61 -3.33
C ALA A 11 18.25 8.09 -3.65
N LEU A 12 17.77 7.08 -2.91
CA LEU A 12 16.42 6.55 -3.05
C LEU A 12 15.36 7.62 -2.73
N LEU A 13 15.49 8.32 -1.60
CA LEU A 13 14.57 9.40 -1.24
C LEU A 13 14.58 10.53 -2.28
N ASN A 14 15.75 10.88 -2.81
CA ASN A 14 15.87 11.87 -3.89
C ASN A 14 15.17 11.42 -5.17
N LEU A 15 15.21 10.13 -5.51
CA LEU A 15 14.46 9.57 -6.64
C LEU A 15 12.96 9.65 -6.38
N LEU A 16 12.50 9.15 -5.22
CA LEU A 16 11.08 9.14 -4.85
C LEU A 16 10.48 10.55 -4.84
N ASN A 17 11.23 11.53 -4.35
CA ASN A 17 10.80 12.94 -4.34
C ASN A 17 10.66 13.56 -5.73
N LYS A 18 11.30 13.00 -6.76
CA LYS A 18 11.16 13.45 -8.16
C LYS A 18 9.99 12.79 -8.89
N LEU A 19 9.47 11.69 -8.38
CA LEU A 19 8.32 11.01 -8.96
C LEU A 19 7.03 11.77 -8.62
N PRO A 20 6.06 11.84 -9.54
CA PRO A 20 4.80 12.51 -9.29
C PRO A 20 3.99 11.77 -8.21
N ALA A 21 3.41 12.53 -7.29
CA ALA A 21 2.34 12.06 -6.41
C ALA A 21 1.05 11.87 -7.24
N LYS A 22 0.32 10.77 -7.04
CA LYS A 22 -0.96 10.51 -7.71
C LYS A 22 -1.98 9.85 -6.77
N PRO A 23 -3.27 10.26 -6.83
CA PRO A 23 -4.38 9.50 -6.27
C PRO A 23 -4.43 8.09 -6.86
N GLN A 24 -4.47 7.09 -5.98
CA GLN A 24 -4.49 5.68 -6.34
C GLN A 24 -5.00 4.80 -5.20
N ILE A 25 -5.49 3.63 -5.58
CA ILE A 25 -5.90 2.56 -4.66
C ILE A 25 -4.97 1.39 -4.91
N THR A 26 -4.28 0.97 -3.85
CA THR A 26 -3.28 -0.10 -3.90
C THR A 26 -3.50 -1.09 -2.76
N PHE A 27 -2.74 -2.17 -2.75
CA PHE A 27 -2.94 -3.29 -1.86
C PHE A 27 -1.70 -3.61 -1.02
N ARG A 28 -1.97 -4.18 0.16
CA ARG A 28 -1.05 -4.92 1.04
C ARG A 28 -1.76 -6.21 1.49
N GLY A 29 -1.02 -7.24 1.90
CA GLY A 29 -1.57 -8.54 2.31
C GLY A 29 -1.57 -8.77 3.81
N TYR A 30 -1.57 -7.70 4.61
CA TYR A 30 -1.66 -7.77 6.07
C TYR A 30 -2.88 -7.00 6.56
N VAL A 31 -3.69 -7.63 7.41
CA VAL A 31 -4.80 -6.99 8.11
C VAL A 31 -4.60 -7.11 9.61
N ASP A 32 -4.69 -5.99 10.33
CA ASP A 32 -4.72 -6.01 11.80
C ASP A 32 -6.16 -6.24 12.28
N ARG A 33 -6.49 -7.49 12.60
CA ARG A 33 -7.80 -7.89 13.13
C ARG A 33 -8.05 -7.43 14.56
N ALA A 34 -7.04 -6.94 15.28
CA ALA A 34 -7.21 -6.45 16.65
C ALA A 34 -7.80 -5.03 16.71
N VAL A 35 -7.91 -4.35 15.57
CA VAL A 35 -8.49 -3.00 15.48
C VAL A 35 -10.01 -3.05 15.61
N ASP A 36 -10.53 -2.47 16.69
CA ASP A 36 -11.95 -2.42 17.02
C ASP A 36 -12.60 -1.05 16.72
N ARG A 37 -11.79 -0.04 16.41
CA ARG A 37 -12.22 1.31 16.03
C ARG A 37 -11.22 1.97 15.09
N VAL A 38 -11.70 2.94 14.31
CA VAL A 38 -10.85 3.74 13.43
C VAL A 38 -9.76 4.44 14.24
N ARG A 39 -8.50 4.35 13.78
CA ARG A 39 -7.34 4.99 14.42
C ARG A 39 -6.35 5.52 13.41
N VAL A 40 -5.55 6.50 13.83
CA VAL A 40 -4.40 6.98 13.05
C VAL A 40 -3.22 6.05 13.28
N VAL A 41 -2.57 5.63 12.20
CA VAL A 41 -1.27 4.94 12.19
C VAL A 41 -0.28 5.75 11.35
N GLY A 42 1.00 5.73 11.71
CA GLY A 42 2.02 6.55 11.06
C GLY A 42 3.30 5.79 10.87
N SER A 43 3.72 5.66 9.61
CA SER A 43 4.90 4.88 9.24
C SER A 43 6.17 5.70 9.37
N PRO A 44 7.09 5.38 10.31
CA PRO A 44 8.37 6.07 10.43
C PRO A 44 9.32 5.73 9.26
N THR A 45 9.00 4.70 8.48
CA THR A 45 9.77 4.22 7.33
C THR A 45 8.94 4.31 6.04
N LEU A 46 9.55 3.93 4.91
CA LEU A 46 8.83 3.83 3.64
C LEU A 46 7.71 2.79 3.73
N THR A 47 6.50 3.15 3.31
CA THR A 47 5.38 2.21 3.19
C THR A 47 5.25 1.75 1.74
N ALA A 48 5.56 0.48 1.46
CA ALA A 48 5.39 -0.10 0.13
C ALA A 48 3.96 -0.64 -0.06
N THR A 49 3.34 -0.36 -1.18
CA THR A 49 2.06 -0.95 -1.59
C THR A 49 2.18 -1.40 -3.04
N THR A 50 1.24 -2.17 -3.57
CA THR A 50 1.29 -2.60 -4.97
C THR A 50 -0.07 -2.49 -5.65
N HIS A 51 -0.08 -2.23 -6.95
CA HIS A 51 -1.30 -2.28 -7.76
C HIS A 51 -1.85 -3.71 -7.94
N SER A 52 -1.02 -4.76 -7.74
CA SER A 52 -1.43 -6.15 -7.92
C SER A 52 -1.83 -6.79 -6.60
N LEU A 53 -3.06 -7.28 -6.54
CA LEU A 53 -3.57 -8.01 -5.38
C LEU A 53 -2.85 -9.35 -5.19
N GLU A 54 -2.48 -10.02 -6.29
CA GLU A 54 -1.68 -11.25 -6.29
C GLU A 54 -0.34 -11.02 -5.61
N ILE A 55 0.37 -9.95 -5.95
CA ILE A 55 1.65 -9.59 -5.35
C ILE A 55 1.46 -9.21 -3.88
N ALA A 56 0.47 -8.39 -3.56
CA ALA A 56 0.21 -7.95 -2.19
C ALA A 56 -0.04 -9.12 -1.23
N THR A 57 -0.76 -10.14 -1.69
CA THR A 57 -1.32 -11.22 -0.87
C THR A 57 -0.61 -12.55 -1.03
N ASN A 58 0.44 -12.60 -1.85
CA ASN A 58 1.07 -13.83 -2.32
C ASN A 58 0.03 -14.81 -2.90
N ASN A 59 -0.68 -14.39 -3.95
CA ASN A 59 -1.77 -15.13 -4.58
C ASN A 59 -2.86 -15.59 -3.59
N LEU A 60 -3.26 -14.71 -2.67
CA LEU A 60 -4.22 -15.02 -1.61
C LEU A 60 -3.81 -16.24 -0.77
N ALA A 61 -2.50 -16.45 -0.55
CA ALA A 61 -2.00 -17.49 0.37
C ALA A 61 -2.62 -17.35 1.77
N ARG A 62 -2.98 -16.12 2.14
CA ARG A 62 -3.95 -15.82 3.20
C ARG A 62 -5.10 -14.97 2.61
N PRO A 63 -6.34 -15.16 3.07
CA PRO A 63 -7.49 -14.40 2.59
C PRO A 63 -7.56 -13.02 3.27
N GLU A 64 -6.49 -12.23 3.18
CA GLU A 64 -6.34 -10.93 3.85
C GLU A 64 -5.90 -9.86 2.85
N VAL A 65 -6.62 -8.73 2.81
CA VAL A 65 -6.34 -7.62 1.89
C VAL A 65 -6.45 -6.29 2.63
N ALA A 66 -5.33 -5.63 2.84
CA ALA A 66 -5.32 -4.20 3.16
C ALA A 66 -5.42 -3.39 1.87
N ILE A 67 -6.35 -2.44 1.85
CA ILE A 67 -6.61 -1.54 0.73
C ILE A 67 -6.13 -0.16 1.14
N VAL A 68 -5.12 0.36 0.46
CA VAL A 68 -4.53 1.67 0.74
C VAL A 68 -5.07 2.67 -0.28
N VAL A 69 -5.78 3.67 0.22
CA VAL A 69 -6.36 4.76 -0.55
C VAL A 69 -5.53 6.00 -0.27
N GLY A 70 -4.73 6.45 -1.23
CA GLY A 70 -3.83 7.58 -1.01
C GLY A 70 -3.60 8.43 -2.24
N ALA A 71 -2.98 9.58 -2.02
CA ALA A 71 -2.65 10.58 -3.02
C ALA A 71 -1.15 10.87 -3.15
N ASN A 72 -0.34 10.54 -2.13
CA ASN A 72 1.10 10.80 -2.14
C ASN A 72 1.97 9.54 -2.33
N GLY A 73 1.41 8.42 -2.78
CA GLY A 73 2.22 7.30 -3.22
C GLY A 73 3.05 7.65 -4.46
N ARG A 74 4.27 7.11 -4.55
CA ARG A 74 5.16 7.24 -5.71
C ARG A 74 5.16 5.94 -6.49
N ASP A 75 4.56 5.98 -7.67
CA ASP A 75 4.46 4.82 -8.55
C ASP A 75 5.81 4.50 -9.21
N LEU A 76 6.38 3.37 -8.83
CA LEU A 76 7.64 2.85 -9.35
C LEU A 76 7.45 1.98 -10.59
N THR A 77 6.22 1.57 -10.91
CA THR A 77 5.90 0.68 -12.03
C THR A 77 6.53 1.15 -13.34
N PRO A 78 6.48 2.44 -13.72
CA PRO A 78 7.04 2.90 -15.00
C PRO A 78 8.57 2.90 -15.05
N ILE A 79 9.24 3.07 -13.90
CA ILE A 79 10.70 3.18 -13.84
C ILE A 79 11.40 1.86 -13.51
N LEU A 80 10.67 0.88 -12.94
CA LEU A 80 11.14 -0.47 -12.67
C LEU A 80 10.73 -1.47 -13.77
N GLN A 81 10.35 -0.96 -14.96
CA GLN A 81 10.14 -1.80 -16.12
C GLN A 81 11.42 -2.59 -16.43
N GLY A 82 11.40 -3.89 -16.16
CA GLY A 82 12.51 -4.81 -16.43
C GLY A 82 13.43 -5.18 -15.26
N ALA A 83 13.16 -4.74 -14.01
CA ALA A 83 14.10 -4.94 -12.89
C ALA A 83 13.61 -5.89 -11.79
N PRO A 84 14.47 -6.84 -11.34
CA PRO A 84 15.16 -7.78 -12.21
C PRO A 84 14.15 -8.90 -12.56
N ASN A 85 13.65 -8.92 -13.79
CA ASN A 85 12.70 -9.90 -14.32
C ASN A 85 11.24 -9.85 -13.83
N PHE A 86 10.92 -9.14 -12.74
CA PHE A 86 9.55 -9.11 -12.22
C PHE A 86 9.20 -7.74 -11.64
N ASN A 87 8.23 -7.06 -12.27
CA ASN A 87 7.78 -5.74 -11.81
C ASN A 87 6.77 -5.91 -10.68
N LEU A 88 7.12 -5.44 -9.48
CA LEU A 88 6.26 -5.50 -8.30
C LEU A 88 5.05 -4.57 -8.37
N GLN A 89 4.98 -3.70 -9.38
CA GLN A 89 3.96 -2.66 -9.53
C GLN A 89 3.85 -1.80 -8.26
N GLU A 90 5.03 -1.52 -7.67
CA GLU A 90 5.13 -0.91 -6.35
C GLU A 90 4.77 0.56 -6.39
N VAL A 91 3.99 0.98 -5.40
CA VAL A 91 3.72 2.36 -5.04
C VAL A 91 4.26 2.59 -3.63
N THR A 92 5.24 3.48 -3.50
CA THR A 92 5.93 3.73 -2.23
C THR A 92 5.49 5.06 -1.64
N TYR A 93 5.04 5.07 -0.39
CA TYR A 93 4.83 6.27 0.41
C TYR A 93 6.10 6.61 1.18
N LEU A 94 6.36 7.92 1.32
CA LEU A 94 7.55 8.42 1.99
C LEU A 94 7.51 8.17 3.51
N PRO A 95 8.66 8.23 4.21
CA PRO A 95 8.67 8.16 5.65
C PRO A 95 7.83 9.27 6.27
N ASN A 96 7.19 8.98 7.40
CA ASN A 96 6.22 9.84 8.09
C ASN A 96 4.93 10.08 7.29
N SER A 97 4.52 9.11 6.47
CA SER A 97 3.14 9.04 5.96
C SER A 97 2.19 8.51 7.03
N TYR A 98 0.98 9.04 7.07
CA TYR A 98 -0.06 8.70 8.05
C TYR A 98 -1.29 8.17 7.35
N PHE A 99 -1.98 7.25 8.02
CA PHE A 99 -3.19 6.62 7.51
C PHE A 99 -4.24 6.52 8.61
N LEU A 100 -5.51 6.74 8.23
CA LEU A 100 -6.65 6.25 9.01
C LEU A 100 -6.84 4.77 8.71
N GLN A 101 -6.52 3.95 9.70
CA GLN A 101 -6.79 2.53 9.68
C GLN A 101 -8.22 2.28 10.15
N HIS A 102 -9.03 1.69 9.29
CA HIS A 102 -10.41 1.31 9.57
C HIS A 102 -10.49 -0.07 10.23
N VAL A 103 -11.68 -0.41 10.74
CA VAL A 103 -11.96 -1.77 11.25
C VAL A 103 -11.93 -2.76 10.09
N ALA A 104 -11.50 -3.99 10.36
CA ALA A 104 -11.51 -5.05 9.36
C ALA A 104 -12.94 -5.58 9.10
N HIS A 105 -13.24 -5.94 7.86
CA HIS A 105 -14.53 -6.45 7.43
C HIS A 105 -14.38 -7.69 6.57
N GLU A 106 -15.34 -8.61 6.61
CA GLU A 106 -15.39 -9.72 5.65
C GLU A 106 -16.08 -9.27 4.36
N TYR A 107 -15.44 -9.57 3.23
CA TYR A 107 -15.96 -9.24 1.91
C TYR A 107 -15.63 -10.34 0.90
N ASN A 108 -16.64 -10.93 0.28
CA ASN A 108 -16.49 -11.98 -0.73
C ASN A 108 -15.58 -13.16 -0.31
N GLY A 109 -15.47 -13.47 0.98
CA GLY A 109 -14.60 -14.55 1.50
C GLY A 109 -13.15 -14.16 1.72
N VAL A 110 -12.83 -12.85 1.79
CA VAL A 110 -11.57 -12.31 2.29
C VAL A 110 -11.82 -11.31 3.41
N THR A 111 -10.92 -11.25 4.38
CA THR A 111 -10.87 -10.16 5.35
C THR A 111 -10.23 -8.94 4.67
N ILE A 112 -10.95 -7.82 4.61
CA ILE A 112 -10.45 -6.55 4.07
C ILE A 112 -10.26 -5.50 5.18
N GLN A 113 -9.30 -4.60 5.01
CA GLN A 113 -9.12 -3.44 5.88
C GLN A 113 -8.68 -2.23 5.07
N VAL A 114 -9.38 -1.10 5.23
CA VAL A 114 -9.04 0.14 4.51
C VAL A 114 -8.09 1.01 5.31
N TYR A 115 -7.13 1.59 4.60
CA TYR A 115 -6.21 2.61 5.07
C TYR A 115 -6.37 3.84 4.18
N GLU A 116 -6.91 4.92 4.72
CA GLU A 116 -6.99 6.19 3.99
C GLU A 116 -5.81 7.08 4.38
N GLU A 117 -5.03 7.51 3.40
CA GLU A 117 -3.92 8.42 3.65
C GLU A 117 -4.43 9.77 4.16
N ILE A 118 -3.77 10.28 5.19
CA ILE A 118 -4.04 11.59 5.78
C ILE A 118 -2.79 12.45 5.85
N VAL A 119 -2.98 13.76 5.85
CA VAL A 119 -1.95 14.72 6.26
C VAL A 119 -2.34 15.29 7.61
N LEU A 120 -1.44 15.18 8.58
CA LEU A 120 -1.61 15.82 9.88
C LEU A 120 -1.54 17.33 9.72
N ASN A 121 -2.46 18.05 10.35
CA ASN A 121 -2.43 19.51 10.36
C ASN A 121 -1.34 19.98 11.33
N SER A 122 -0.39 20.79 10.88
CA SER A 122 0.66 21.32 11.75
C SER A 122 0.17 22.36 12.76
N GLN A 123 -1.03 22.92 12.56
CA GLN A 123 -1.61 24.00 13.36
C GLN A 123 -2.76 23.53 14.27
N SER A 124 -3.18 22.27 14.19
CA SER A 124 -4.23 21.71 15.05
C SER A 124 -4.04 20.20 15.25
N ALA A 125 -4.73 19.62 16.24
CA ALA A 125 -4.74 18.17 16.44
C ALA A 125 -5.56 17.40 15.36
N GLY A 126 -5.95 18.05 14.27
CA GLY A 126 -6.74 17.47 13.19
C GLY A 126 -5.89 16.91 12.05
N PHE A 127 -6.56 16.29 11.10
CA PHE A 127 -5.97 15.78 9.87
C PHE A 127 -6.91 16.01 8.69
N THR A 128 -6.38 15.91 7.48
CA THR A 128 -7.14 15.96 6.24
C THR A 128 -6.90 14.66 5.47
N ILE A 129 -7.98 14.01 5.02
CA ILE A 129 -7.89 12.85 4.11
C ILE A 129 -7.40 13.33 2.75
N THR A 130 -6.33 12.74 2.23
CA THR A 130 -5.67 13.22 1.00
C THR A 130 -6.45 12.86 -0.25
N HIS A 131 -7.18 11.74 -0.20
CA HIS A 131 -8.07 11.29 -1.25
C HIS A 131 -9.42 10.83 -0.64
N PRO A 132 -10.33 11.78 -0.36
CA PRO A 132 -11.58 11.46 0.33
C PRO A 132 -12.47 10.59 -0.55
N LEU A 133 -12.92 9.46 0.00
CA LEU A 133 -13.93 8.63 -0.62
C LEU A 133 -15.32 9.12 -0.21
N HIS A 134 -16.15 9.49 -1.19
CA HIS A 134 -17.55 9.86 -0.93
C HIS A 134 -18.46 8.63 -0.86
N THR A 135 -18.07 7.54 -1.53
CA THR A 135 -18.72 6.23 -1.52
C THR A 135 -17.66 5.13 -1.57
N TRP A 136 -18.06 3.89 -1.35
CA TRP A 136 -17.17 2.73 -1.50
C TRP A 136 -16.96 2.31 -2.96
N ASP A 137 -17.71 2.88 -3.91
CA ASP A 137 -17.68 2.46 -5.32
C ASP A 137 -16.28 2.50 -5.95
N PRO A 138 -15.43 3.52 -5.70
CA PRO A 138 -14.07 3.52 -6.25
C PRO A 138 -13.21 2.37 -5.72
N VAL A 139 -13.38 2.01 -4.43
CA VAL A 139 -12.68 0.87 -3.83
C VAL A 139 -13.16 -0.43 -4.43
N LEU A 140 -14.47 -0.63 -4.53
CA LEU A 140 -15.05 -1.86 -5.09
C LEU A 140 -14.72 -2.02 -6.58
N ALA A 141 -14.70 -0.91 -7.34
CA ALA A 141 -14.32 -0.90 -8.76
C ALA A 141 -12.87 -1.39 -8.99
N VAL A 142 -11.99 -1.24 -8.01
CA VAL A 142 -10.60 -1.71 -8.06
C VAL A 142 -10.47 -3.11 -7.42
N LEU A 143 -11.12 -3.33 -6.27
CA LEU A 143 -11.03 -4.57 -5.49
C LEU A 143 -11.69 -5.77 -6.18
N ASP A 144 -12.91 -5.63 -6.68
CA ASP A 144 -13.67 -6.74 -7.27
C ASP A 144 -12.97 -7.41 -8.46
N PRO A 145 -12.51 -6.66 -9.49
CA PRO A 145 -11.78 -7.28 -10.60
C PRO A 145 -10.45 -7.88 -10.14
N ALA A 146 -9.75 -7.23 -9.19
CA ALA A 146 -8.48 -7.75 -8.67
C ALA A 146 -8.65 -9.06 -7.88
N LEU A 147 -9.67 -9.16 -7.03
CA LEU A 147 -10.00 -10.39 -6.31
C LEU A 147 -10.39 -11.53 -7.26
N ARG A 148 -11.16 -11.22 -8.32
CA ARG A 148 -11.51 -12.20 -9.34
C ARG A 148 -10.27 -12.71 -10.06
N ALA A 149 -9.40 -11.80 -10.52
CA ALA A 149 -8.17 -12.14 -11.20
C ALA A 149 -7.26 -13.03 -10.34
N ALA A 150 -7.04 -12.66 -9.08
CA ALA A 150 -6.20 -13.42 -8.16
C ALA A 150 -6.73 -14.85 -7.89
N ARG A 151 -8.05 -15.05 -7.90
CA ARG A 151 -8.68 -16.36 -7.72
C ARG A 151 -8.61 -17.24 -8.96
N GLU A 152 -8.88 -16.65 -10.12
CA GLU A 152 -8.98 -17.39 -11.37
C GLU A 152 -7.60 -17.66 -11.99
N ARG A 153 -6.64 -16.75 -11.79
CA ARG A 153 -5.35 -16.75 -12.46
C ARG A 153 -4.24 -16.29 -11.52
N PRO A 154 -3.78 -17.16 -10.60
CA PRO A 154 -2.61 -16.88 -9.78
C PRO A 154 -1.41 -16.46 -10.63
N LEU A 155 -0.69 -15.44 -10.18
CA LEU A 155 0.48 -14.91 -10.85
C LEU A 155 1.71 -15.78 -10.51
N PRO A 156 2.49 -16.27 -11.49
CA PRO A 156 3.76 -16.92 -11.21
C PRO A 156 4.78 -15.86 -10.77
N MET A 157 5.05 -15.82 -9.47
CA MET A 157 5.94 -14.83 -8.86
C MET A 157 7.24 -15.47 -8.35
N PRO A 158 8.38 -14.78 -8.45
CA PRO A 158 9.59 -15.18 -7.74
C PRO A 158 9.35 -15.31 -6.23
N GLU A 159 10.07 -16.23 -5.59
CA GLU A 159 10.04 -16.38 -4.13
C GLU A 159 10.41 -15.04 -3.45
N GLY A 160 9.67 -14.70 -2.39
CA GLY A 160 9.88 -13.48 -1.60
C GLY A 160 9.32 -12.19 -2.22
N SER A 161 8.73 -12.23 -3.43
CA SER A 161 8.19 -11.02 -4.09
C SER A 161 7.12 -10.29 -3.28
N SER A 162 6.41 -11.02 -2.41
CA SER A 162 5.31 -10.50 -1.60
C SER A 162 5.74 -10.00 -0.22
N ASP A 163 6.93 -10.38 0.29
CA ASP A 163 7.27 -10.32 1.71
C ASP A 163 7.05 -8.94 2.32
N ARG A 164 7.52 -7.89 1.62
CA ARG A 164 7.41 -6.50 2.10
C ARG A 164 5.97 -5.95 2.14
N PHE A 165 5.04 -6.58 1.42
CA PHE A 165 3.62 -6.20 1.41
C PHE A 165 2.80 -6.98 2.45
N LEU A 166 3.38 -8.04 3.03
CA LEU A 166 2.76 -8.90 4.07
C LEU A 166 3.07 -8.42 5.50
N GLU A 167 3.86 -7.37 5.64
CA GLU A 167 4.18 -6.75 6.93
C GLU A 167 3.09 -5.74 7.37
N PRO A 168 2.93 -5.48 8.67
CA PRO A 168 2.09 -4.38 9.15
C PRO A 168 2.64 -3.01 8.72
N ILE A 169 1.74 -2.03 8.62
CA ILE A 169 2.14 -0.61 8.61
C ILE A 169 2.43 -0.25 10.07
N HIS A 170 3.69 0.09 10.36
CA HIS A 170 4.13 0.54 11.67
C HIS A 170 3.76 2.00 11.95
#